data_AF-A0A914HY76-F1
#
_entry.id   AF-A0A914HY76-F1
#
_cell.length_a   1.000
_cell.length_b   1.000
_cell.length_c   1.000
_cell.angle_alpha   90.00
_cell.angle_beta   90.00
_cell.angle_gamma   90.00
#
_symmetry.space_group_name_H-M   'P 1'
#
loop_
_entity.id
_entity.type
_entity.pdbx_description
1 polymer ?
#
loop_
_entity_poly.entity_id
_entity_poly.type
_entity_poly.pdbx_seq_one_letter_code
_entity_poly.pdbx_strand_id
1 'polypeptide(L)'
;MMSNKGIDPELHFISQDKEIQEYVQKDVEENCKKFDDEEAKIIFLNNVRYDLAINFEFNQRKDVYERVEHLLILTEQARTLAITFGKMLENVKEYYAQKMNESNVGGDMIISE
;
A
#
# COMPACT_ATOMS: atom_id res chain seq x y z
N MET A 1 37.74 34.74 -15.65
CA MET A 1 36.43 34.78 -16.34
C MET A 1 35.71 33.49 -15.98
N MET A 2 34.66 33.56 -15.16
CA MET A 2 33.77 32.41 -14.99
C MET A 2 33.07 32.16 -16.33
N SER A 3 32.93 30.90 -16.73
CA SER A 3 32.31 30.58 -18.03
C SER A 3 30.86 31.06 -18.03
N ASN A 4 30.46 31.84 -19.05
CA ASN A 4 29.06 32.18 -19.37
C ASN A 4 28.26 30.95 -19.84
N LYS A 5 28.32 29.84 -19.09
CA LYS A 5 27.34 28.77 -19.23
C LYS A 5 26.25 29.10 -18.24
N GLY A 6 25.22 29.81 -18.72
CA GLY A 6 24.04 30.10 -17.91
C GLY A 6 23.51 28.82 -17.27
N ILE A 7 22.89 28.96 -16.11
CA ILE A 7 22.32 27.84 -15.37
C ILE A 7 21.25 27.15 -16.21
N ASP A 8 21.41 25.84 -16.36
CA ASP A 8 20.44 25.00 -17.05
C ASP A 8 19.20 24.77 -16.15
N PRO A 9 18.00 25.19 -16.57
CA PRO A 9 16.77 24.96 -15.82
C PRO A 9 16.23 23.52 -15.95
N GLU A 10 16.92 22.62 -16.66
CA GLU A 10 16.50 21.22 -16.75
C GLU A 10 16.51 20.54 -15.36
N LEU A 11 15.34 20.03 -14.96
CA LEU A 11 15.18 19.37 -13.67
C LEU A 11 15.72 17.93 -13.66
N HIS A 12 15.93 17.31 -14.85
CA HIS A 12 16.11 15.87 -15.02
C HIS A 12 15.10 15.02 -14.22
N PHE A 13 13.89 15.56 -14.05
CA PHE A 13 12.79 14.89 -13.37
C PHE A 13 12.17 13.84 -14.30
N ILE A 14 12.07 12.60 -13.81
CA ILE A 14 11.49 11.48 -14.56
C ILE A 14 10.19 11.07 -13.87
N SER A 15 9.08 11.12 -14.60
CA SER A 15 7.77 10.67 -14.16
C SER A 15 7.27 9.54 -15.06
N GLN A 16 6.43 8.65 -14.52
CA GLN A 16 5.68 7.69 -15.35
C GLN A 16 4.62 8.40 -16.18
N ASP A 17 4.07 9.50 -15.66
CA ASP A 17 3.17 10.39 -16.36
C ASP A 17 3.98 11.47 -17.08
N LYS A 18 4.03 11.36 -18.42
CA LYS A 18 4.77 12.29 -19.28
C LYS A 18 4.15 13.68 -19.31
N GLU A 19 2.83 13.80 -19.18
CA GLU A 19 2.16 15.10 -19.20
C GLU A 19 2.55 15.91 -17.95
N ILE A 20 2.66 15.25 -16.79
CA ILE A 20 3.15 15.87 -15.56
C ILE A 20 4.62 16.28 -15.71
N GLN A 21 5.46 15.42 -16.30
CA GLN A 21 6.87 15.74 -16.51
C GLN A 21 7.05 16.98 -17.38
N GLU A 22 6.34 17.05 -18.51
CA GLU A 22 6.39 18.19 -19.43
C GLU A 22 5.84 19.46 -18.78
N TYR A 23 4.74 19.36 -18.06
CA TYR A 23 4.12 20.48 -17.35
C TYR A 23 5.07 21.09 -16.31
N VAL A 24 5.66 20.27 -15.44
CA VAL A 24 6.59 20.72 -14.39
C VAL A 24 7.86 21.33 -15.00
N GLN A 25 8.42 20.68 -16.04
CA GLN A 25 9.61 21.20 -16.71
C GLN A 25 9.33 22.58 -17.34
N LYS A 26 8.19 22.74 -18.02
CA LYS A 26 7.78 24.01 -18.61
C LYS A 26 7.58 25.11 -17.56
N ASP A 27 6.94 24.79 -16.44
CA ASP A 27 6.75 25.76 -15.36
C ASP A 27 8.09 26.21 -14.74
N VAL A 28 9.04 25.29 -14.54
CA VAL A 28 10.39 25.65 -14.10
C VAL A 28 11.11 26.55 -15.09
N GLU A 29 11.07 26.24 -16.38
CA GLU A 29 11.67 27.07 -17.42
C GLU A 29 11.07 28.48 -17.47
N GLU A 30 9.74 28.59 -17.34
CA GLU A 30 9.03 29.87 -17.32
C GLU A 30 9.37 30.69 -16.08
N ASN A 31 9.50 30.06 -14.91
CA ASN A 31 9.87 30.73 -13.68
C ASN A 31 11.36 31.10 -13.65
N CYS A 32 12.26 30.26 -14.15
CA CYS A 32 13.69 30.56 -14.26
C CYS A 32 13.95 31.82 -15.09
N LYS A 33 13.12 32.10 -16.12
CA LYS A 33 13.21 33.33 -16.93
C LYS A 33 12.88 34.61 -16.16
N LYS A 34 12.20 34.52 -15.02
CA LYS A 34 11.81 35.68 -14.19
C LYS A 34 12.95 36.18 -13.30
N PHE A 35 14.02 35.40 -13.17
CA PHE A 35 15.19 35.76 -12.39
C PHE A 35 16.29 36.24 -13.33
N ASP A 36 16.83 37.42 -13.09
CA ASP A 36 18.00 37.92 -13.83
C ASP A 36 19.31 37.47 -13.17
N ASP A 37 19.27 37.26 -11.85
CA ASP A 37 20.39 36.85 -11.01
C ASP A 37 20.58 35.32 -11.01
N GLU A 38 21.84 34.90 -11.15
CA GLU A 38 22.20 33.48 -11.19
C GLU A 38 22.04 32.80 -9.83
N GLU A 39 22.34 33.50 -8.73
CA GLU A 39 22.19 32.95 -7.38
C GLU A 39 20.71 32.68 -7.05
N ALA A 40 19.82 33.61 -7.40
CA ALA A 40 18.38 33.42 -7.30
C ALA A 40 17.86 32.23 -8.11
N LYS A 41 18.39 32.01 -9.32
CA LYS A 41 18.05 30.81 -10.13
C LYS A 41 18.50 29.52 -9.47
N ILE A 42 19.71 29.48 -8.91
CA ILE A 42 20.22 28.30 -8.19
C ILE A 42 19.34 28.00 -6.98
N ILE A 43 19.00 29.02 -6.19
CA ILE A 43 18.14 28.87 -5.01
C ILE A 43 16.76 28.34 -5.43
N PHE A 44 16.16 28.92 -6.46
CA PHE A 44 14.88 28.47 -6.99
C PHE A 44 14.92 27.01 -7.44
N LEU A 45 15.88 26.62 -8.29
CA LEU A 45 16.01 25.26 -8.79
C LEU A 45 16.25 24.24 -7.67
N ASN A 46 17.06 24.60 -6.67
CA ASN A 46 17.28 23.75 -5.51
C ASN A 46 16.01 23.55 -4.68
N ASN A 47 15.21 24.61 -4.48
CA ASN A 47 13.94 24.51 -3.78
C ASN A 47 12.95 23.60 -4.53
N VAL A 48 12.81 23.78 -5.85
CA VAL A 48 11.93 22.91 -6.65
C VAL A 48 12.35 21.45 -6.56
N ARG A 49 13.66 21.16 -6.66
CA ARG A 49 14.17 19.79 -6.52
C ARG A 49 13.88 19.20 -5.13
N TYR A 50 14.02 20.00 -4.07
CA TYR A 50 13.75 19.57 -2.71
C TYR A 50 12.25 19.26 -2.49
N ASP A 51 11.36 20.14 -2.97
CA ASP A 51 9.91 19.95 -2.87
C ASP A 51 9.45 18.72 -3.66
N LEU A 52 9.99 18.51 -4.87
CA LEU A 52 9.71 17.30 -5.66
C LEU A 52 10.18 16.03 -4.95
N ALA A 53 11.38 16.04 -4.34
CA ALA A 53 11.89 14.90 -3.60
C ALA A 53 11.03 14.55 -2.38
N ILE A 54 10.62 15.55 -1.59
CA ILE A 54 9.74 15.34 -0.44
C ILE A 54 8.39 14.78 -0.88
N ASN A 55 7.77 15.39 -1.88
CA ASN A 55 6.45 14.96 -2.35
C ASN A 55 6.49 13.53 -2.92
N PHE A 56 7.56 13.18 -3.64
CA PHE A 56 7.76 11.83 -4.15
C PHE A 56 7.92 10.82 -3.02
N GLU A 57 8.78 11.10 -2.04
CA GLU A 57 8.98 10.22 -0.88
C GLU A 57 7.69 10.06 -0.05
N PHE A 58 6.94 11.14 0.14
CA PHE A 58 5.66 11.11 0.82
C PHE A 58 4.65 10.21 0.10
N ASN A 59 4.51 10.36 -1.22
CA ASN A 59 3.60 9.55 -2.03
C ASN A 59 3.99 8.06 -2.01
N GLN A 60 5.28 7.74 -2.15
CA GLN A 60 5.74 6.35 -2.04
C GLN A 60 5.43 5.74 -0.68
N ARG A 61 5.66 6.49 0.40
CA ARG A 61 5.35 6.02 1.76
C ARG A 61 3.85 5.79 1.92
N LYS A 62 3.01 6.70 1.41
CA LYS A 62 1.55 6.57 1.45
C LYS A 62 1.09 5.28 0.76
N ASP A 63 1.56 5.01 -0.45
CA ASP A 63 1.22 3.79 -1.19
C ASP A 63 1.62 2.52 -0.42
N VAL A 64 2.78 2.53 0.24
CA VAL A 64 3.22 1.42 1.08
C VAL A 64 2.30 1.24 2.29
N TYR A 65 1.95 2.32 2.99
CA TYR A 65 1.04 2.27 4.14
C TYR A 65 -0.33 1.72 3.76
N GLU A 66 -0.92 2.19 2.66
CA GLU A 66 -2.22 1.71 2.17
C GLU A 66 -2.18 0.21 1.82
N ARG A 67 -1.09 -0.25 1.18
CA ARG A 67 -0.91 -1.68 0.88
C ARG A 67 -0.75 -2.52 2.14
N VAL A 68 -0.01 -2.04 3.14
CA VAL A 68 0.17 -2.73 4.42
C VAL A 68 -1.16 -2.80 5.18
N GLU A 69 -1.92 -1.71 5.22
CA GLU A 69 -3.26 -1.68 5.83
C GLU A 69 -4.20 -2.69 5.19
N HIS A 70 -4.24 -2.75 3.85
CA HIS A 70 -5.05 -3.72 3.13
C HIS A 70 -4.64 -5.18 3.44
N LEU A 71 -3.33 -5.46 3.54
CA LEU A 71 -2.82 -6.78 3.93
C LEU A 71 -3.22 -7.15 5.37
N LEU A 72 -3.19 -6.20 6.31
CA LEU A 72 -3.62 -6.43 7.69
C LEU A 72 -5.12 -6.80 7.75
N ILE A 73 -5.96 -6.10 7.00
CA ILE A 73 -7.39 -6.39 6.91
C ILE A 73 -7.64 -7.80 6.37
N LEU A 74 -6.99 -8.17 5.25
CA LEU A 74 -7.12 -9.51 4.67
C LEU A 74 -6.65 -10.61 5.64
N THR A 75 -5.58 -10.34 6.39
CA THR A 75 -5.04 -11.29 7.37
C THR A 75 -6.03 -11.53 8.52
N GLU A 76 -6.66 -10.47 9.03
CA GLU A 76 -7.66 -10.62 10.12
C GLU A 76 -8.94 -11.30 9.63
N GLN A 77 -9.36 -11.03 8.39
CA GLN A 77 -10.46 -11.74 7.75
C GLN A 77 -10.16 -13.25 7.60
N ALA A 78 -8.96 -13.59 7.11
CA ALA A 78 -8.52 -14.98 6.99
C ALA A 78 -8.46 -15.69 8.36
N ARG A 79 -7.96 -15.00 9.39
CA ARG A 79 -7.92 -15.50 10.78
C ARG A 79 -9.32 -15.80 11.30
N THR A 80 -10.25 -14.86 11.13
CA THR A 80 -11.65 -15.00 11.56
C THR A 80 -12.33 -16.18 10.86
N LEU A 81 -12.08 -16.34 9.56
CA LEU A 81 -12.62 -17.44 8.78
C LEU A 81 -12.07 -18.79 9.27
N ALA A 82 -10.76 -18.89 9.53
CA ALA A 82 -10.13 -20.10 10.04
C ALA A 82 -10.70 -20.52 11.41
N ILE A 83 -10.89 -19.57 12.34
CA ILE A 83 -11.51 -19.82 13.65
C ILE A 83 -12.94 -20.35 13.47
N THR A 84 -13.71 -19.73 12.58
CA THR A 84 -15.11 -20.10 12.32
C THR A 84 -15.20 -21.51 11.75
N PHE A 85 -14.36 -21.86 10.77
CA PHE A 85 -14.28 -23.22 10.24
C PHE A 85 -13.85 -24.24 11.31
N GLY A 86 -12.89 -23.89 12.15
CA GLY A 86 -12.46 -24.74 13.27
C GLY A 86 -13.63 -25.11 14.18
N LYS A 87 -14.42 -24.13 14.61
CA LYS A 87 -15.63 -24.34 15.42
C LYS A 87 -16.69 -25.18 14.71
N MET A 88 -16.91 -24.95 13.42
CA MET A 88 -17.84 -25.76 12.63
C MET A 88 -17.42 -27.24 12.59
N LEU A 89 -16.12 -27.51 12.41
CA LEU A 89 -15.60 -28.88 12.41
C LEU A 89 -15.74 -29.56 13.77
N GLU A 90 -15.53 -28.83 14.87
CA GLU A 90 -15.77 -29.34 16.23
C GLU A 90 -17.25 -29.71 16.43
N ASN A 91 -18.17 -28.81 16.06
CA ASN A 91 -19.61 -29.08 16.16
C ASN A 91 -20.03 -30.31 15.33
N VAL A 92 -19.47 -30.49 14.13
CA VAL A 92 -19.74 -31.67 13.29
C VAL A 92 -19.22 -32.94 13.96
N LYS A 93 -18.01 -32.91 14.55
CA LYS A 93 -17.47 -34.06 15.29
C LYS A 93 -18.34 -34.44 16.49
N GLU A 94 -18.79 -33.45 17.26
CA GLU A 94 -19.67 -33.65 18.40
C GLU A 94 -21.01 -34.27 17.98
N TYR A 95 -21.61 -33.77 16.90
CA TYR A 95 -22.86 -34.32 16.36
C TYR A 95 -22.73 -35.82 16.01
N TYR A 96 -21.67 -36.21 15.30
CA TYR A 96 -21.46 -37.62 14.94
C TYR A 96 -21.13 -38.49 16.16
N ALA A 97 -20.39 -37.97 17.14
CA ALA A 97 -20.12 -38.68 18.39
C ALA A 97 -21.41 -38.96 19.19
N GLN A 98 -22.31 -37.98 19.27
CA GLN A 98 -23.63 -38.15 19.90
C GLN A 98 -24.48 -39.20 19.18
N LYS A 99 -24.54 -39.14 17.84
CA LYS A 99 -25.31 -40.11 17.04
C LYS A 99 -24.83 -41.56 17.18
N MET A 100 -23.51 -41.76 17.30
CA MET A 100 -22.93 -43.09 17.54
C MET A 100 -23.29 -43.63 18.93
N ASN A 101 -23.30 -42.78 19.95
CA ASN A 101 -23.71 -43.17 21.31
C ASN A 101 -25.21 -43.49 21.37
N GLU A 102 -26.08 -42.70 20.75
CA GLU A 102 -27.53 -42.97 20.67
C GLU A 102 -27.83 -44.32 19.99
N SER A 103 -27.07 -44.68 18.96
CA SER A 103 -27.24 -45.94 18.22
C SER A 103 -26.83 -47.18 19.02
N ASN A 104 -25.90 -47.04 19.97
CA ASN A 104 -25.44 -48.14 20.83
C ASN A 104 -26.35 -48.41 22.04
N VAL A 105 -27.15 -47.44 22.48
CA VAL A 105 -28.06 -47.60 23.64
C VAL A 105 -29.40 -48.25 23.25
N GLY A 106 -29.77 -48.25 21.96
CA GLY A 106 -30.99 -48.90 21.46
C GLY A 106 -30.92 -50.43 21.30
N GLY A 107 -29.76 -51.06 21.59
CA GLY A 107 -29.52 -52.49 21.38
C GLY A 107 -29.84 -53.40 22.57
N ASP A 108 -29.97 -52.86 23.78
CA ASP A 108 -30.27 -53.66 24.98
C ASP A 108 -31.79 -53.79 25.19
N MET A 109 -32.47 -54.43 24.24
CA MET A 109 -33.80 -54.98 24.50
C MET A 109 -33.61 -56.29 25.25
N ILE A 110 -33.88 -56.22 26.55
CA ILE A 110 -33.91 -57.34 27.51
C ILE A 110 -34.66 -58.53 26.90
N ILE A 111 -33.96 -59.64 26.66
CA ILE A 111 -34.60 -60.95 26.50
C ILE A 111 -34.77 -61.51 27.91
N SER A 112 -35.98 -61.37 28.46
CA SER A 112 -36.42 -62.09 29.66
C SER A 112 -36.95 -63.46 29.22
N GLU A 113 -36.28 -64.53 29.65
CA GLU A 113 -36.87 -65.87 29.80
C GLU A 113 -37.03 -66.18 31.29
#